data_AF-A0A838PPR4-F1
#
_entry.id   AF-A0A838PPR4-F1
#
_cell.length_a   1.000
_cell.length_b   1.000
_cell.length_c   1.000
_cell.angle_alpha   90.00
_cell.angle_beta   90.00
_cell.angle_gamma   90.00
#
_symmetry.space_group_name_H-M   'P 1'
#
loop_
_entity.id
_entity.type
_entity.pdbx_description
1 polymer ?
#
loop_
_entity_poly.entity_id
_entity_poly.type
_entity_poly.pdbx_seq_one_letter_code
_entity_poly.pdbx_strand_id
1 'polypeptide(L)'
;MSGPTRPLPITDPRELVAALERLDERERRVLELRYGLGGECQHVLAEVGGVLGVSVERARQLETRALEKLGAQGGAPPTRP
;
A
#
# COMPACT_ATOMS: atom_id res chain seq x y z
N MET A 1 19.94 7.49 1.69
CA MET A 1 19.76 6.45 2.74
C MET A 1 18.26 6.25 3.00
N SER A 2 17.54 5.59 2.08
CA SER A 2 16.14 5.20 2.36
C SER A 2 16.18 3.95 3.24
N GLY A 3 15.60 4.06 4.43
CA GLY A 3 15.58 3.00 5.45
C GLY A 3 14.88 1.72 4.98
N PRO A 4 14.98 0.64 5.76
CA PRO A 4 14.43 -0.66 5.40
C PRO A 4 12.92 -0.55 5.21
N THR A 5 12.45 -0.93 4.02
CA THR A 5 11.02 -1.08 3.74
C THR A 5 10.45 -2.02 4.80
N ARG A 6 9.58 -1.49 5.66
CA ARG A 6 8.92 -2.28 6.69
C ARG A 6 8.12 -3.38 5.99
N PRO A 7 8.39 -4.68 6.22
CA PRO A 7 7.68 -5.74 5.54
C PRO A 7 6.17 -5.62 5.80
N LEU A 8 5.35 -5.99 4.81
CA LEU A 8 3.92 -6.05 5.00
C LEU A 8 3.61 -7.04 6.14
N PRO A 9 2.62 -6.74 6.99
CA PRO A 9 2.22 -7.65 8.05
C PRO A 9 1.53 -8.93 7.53
N ILE A 10 1.23 -8.99 6.23
CA ILE A 10 0.58 -10.10 5.56
C ILE A 10 1.62 -10.85 4.74
N THR A 11 1.92 -12.08 5.13
CA THR A 11 2.88 -12.96 4.44
C THR A 11 2.19 -14.01 3.57
N ASP A 12 0.94 -14.34 3.87
CA ASP A 12 0.14 -15.26 3.08
C ASP A 12 -0.42 -14.60 1.81
N PRO A 13 -0.11 -15.11 0.60
CA PRO A 13 -0.54 -14.50 -0.65
C PRO A 13 -2.06 -14.52 -0.83
N ARG A 14 -2.76 -15.51 -0.24
CA ARG A 14 -4.24 -15.57 -0.28
C ARG A 14 -4.88 -14.46 0.54
N GLU A 15 -4.36 -14.22 1.74
CA GLU A 15 -4.82 -13.13 2.59
C GLU A 15 -4.47 -11.78 2.00
N LEU A 16 -3.28 -11.66 1.39
CA LEU A 16 -2.87 -10.44 0.70
C LEU A 16 -3.84 -10.09 -0.42
N VAL A 17 -4.21 -11.05 -1.28
CA VAL A 17 -5.18 -10.81 -2.36
C VAL A 17 -6.52 -10.33 -1.79
N ALA A 18 -7.09 -11.04 -0.80
CA ALA A 18 -8.36 -10.65 -0.18
C ALA A 18 -8.29 -9.26 0.48
N ALA A 19 -7.13 -8.90 1.04
CA ALA A 19 -6.93 -7.61 1.68
C ALA A 19 -6.74 -6.49 0.64
N LEU A 20 -6.01 -6.74 -0.45
CA LEU A 20 -5.87 -5.83 -1.60
C LEU A 20 -7.21 -5.61 -2.31
N GLU A 21 -8.11 -6.60 -2.35
CA GLU A 21 -9.47 -6.47 -2.90
C GLU A 21 -10.34 -5.46 -2.12
N ARG A 22 -10.02 -5.22 -0.84
CA ARG A 22 -10.72 -4.22 0.00
C ARG A 22 -10.20 -2.79 -0.19
N LEU A 23 -9.07 -2.63 -0.87
CA LEU A 23 -8.45 -1.34 -1.15
C LEU A 23 -8.99 -0.74 -2.44
N ASP A 24 -8.98 0.60 -2.51
CA ASP A 24 -9.26 1.30 -3.75
C ASP A 24 -8.09 1.12 -4.74
N GLU A 25 -8.37 1.23 -6.04
CA GLU A 25 -7.38 0.99 -7.10
C GLU A 25 -6.07 1.77 -6.90
N ARG A 26 -6.17 3.04 -6.48
CA ARG A 26 -5.01 3.89 -6.20
C ARG A 26 -4.22 3.44 -4.96
N GLU A 27 -4.90 2.97 -3.92
CA GLU A 27 -4.27 2.48 -2.69
C GLU A 27 -3.55 1.16 -2.96
N ARG A 28 -4.22 0.23 -3.65
CA ARG A 28 -3.63 -1.02 -4.12
C ARG A 28 -2.39 -0.75 -4.96
N ARG A 29 -2.47 0.15 -5.94
CA ARG A 29 -1.35 0.47 -6.82
C ARG A 29 -0.15 1.05 -6.09
N VAL A 30 -0.38 1.87 -5.05
CA VAL A 30 0.70 2.34 -4.17
C VAL A 30 1.37 1.17 -3.48
N LEU A 31 0.63 0.21 -2.93
CA LEU A 31 1.22 -0.95 -2.27
C LEU A 31 1.95 -1.87 -3.25
N GLU A 32 1.38 -2.12 -4.43
CA GLU A 32 2.04 -2.91 -5.47
C GLU A 32 3.41 -2.36 -5.81
N LEU A 33 3.51 -1.05 -6.05
CA LEU A 33 4.77 -0.41 -6.36
C LEU A 33 5.68 -0.32 -5.14
N ARG A 34 5.16 -0.02 -3.94
CA ARG A 34 5.98 0.11 -2.72
C ARG A 34 6.59 -1.20 -2.25
N TYR A 35 5.87 -2.30 -2.44
CA TYR A 35 6.23 -3.62 -1.92
C TYR A 35 6.58 -4.64 -3.00
N GLY A 36 6.55 -4.24 -4.28
CA GLY A 36 6.82 -5.12 -5.41
C GLY A 36 5.80 -6.25 -5.56
N LEU A 37 4.52 -5.95 -5.33
CA LEU A 37 3.44 -6.94 -5.47
C LEU A 37 3.01 -7.06 -6.94
N GLY A 38 2.50 -8.23 -7.32
CA GLY A 38 2.01 -8.44 -8.69
C GLY A 38 3.10 -8.55 -9.75
N GLY A 39 4.37 -8.73 -9.34
CA GLY A 39 5.52 -8.84 -10.25
C GLY A 39 6.22 -7.50 -10.54
N GLU A 40 5.79 -6.42 -9.90
CA GLU A 40 6.45 -5.11 -10.00
C GLU A 40 7.71 -5.06 -9.12
N CYS A 41 8.64 -4.18 -9.47
CA CYS A 41 9.77 -3.88 -8.61
C CYS A 41 9.35 -2.98 -7.44
N GLN A 42 10.03 -3.11 -6.30
CA GLN A 42 9.87 -2.20 -5.18
C GLN A 42 10.37 -0.79 -5.52
N HIS A 43 9.51 0.20 -5.28
CA HIS A 43 9.74 1.61 -5.57
C HIS A 43 9.70 2.46 -4.29
N VAL A 44 10.40 3.59 -4.32
CA VAL A 44 10.30 4.60 -3.25
C VAL A 44 9.09 5.51 -3.47
N LEU A 45 8.56 6.12 -2.40
CA LEU A 45 7.38 7.02 -2.49
C LEU A 45 7.52 8.12 -3.56
N ALA A 46 8.74 8.60 -3.81
CA ALA A 46 9.02 9.57 -4.87
C ALA A 46 8.75 9.01 -6.27
N GLU A 47 9.21 7.78 -6.54
CA GLU A 47 8.97 7.08 -7.81
C GLU A 47 7.50 6.70 -7.94
N VAL A 48 6.88 6.20 -6.87
CA VAL A 48 5.45 5.85 -6.83
C VAL A 48 4.59 7.08 -7.13
N GLY A 49 4.92 8.23 -6.55
CA GLY A 49 4.26 9.50 -6.86
C GLY A 49 4.40 9.87 -8.33
N GLY A 50 5.61 9.73 -8.90
CA GLY A 50 5.87 9.96 -10.32
C GLY A 50 5.03 9.06 -11.24
N VAL A 51 4.99 7.75 -10.95
CA VAL A 51 4.21 6.76 -11.73
C VAL A 51 2.71 7.03 -11.65
N LEU A 52 2.21 7.42 -10.47
CA LEU A 52 0.79 7.71 -10.25
C LEU A 52 0.36 9.12 -10.64
N GLY A 53 1.30 9.99 -11.04
CA GLY A 53 1.02 11.40 -11.31
C GLY A 53 0.54 12.17 -10.07
N VAL A 54 1.00 11.79 -8.88
CA VAL A 54 0.65 12.44 -7.60
C VAL A 54 1.90 12.90 -6.87
N SER A 55 1.74 13.90 -5.99
CA SER A 55 2.85 14.34 -5.13
C SER A 55 3.31 13.22 -4.20
N VAL A 56 4.58 13.24 -3.79
CA VAL A 56 5.18 12.26 -2.85
C VAL A 56 4.38 12.16 -1.55
N GLU A 57 3.95 13.31 -1.00
CA GLU A 57 3.11 13.38 0.18
C GLU A 57 1.76 12.67 -0.03
N ARG A 58 1.19 12.78 -1.23
CA ARG A 58 -0.06 12.13 -1.59
C ARG A 58 0.11 10.61 -1.70
N ALA A 59 1.20 10.14 -2.31
CA ALA A 59 1.55 8.72 -2.33
C ALA A 59 1.71 8.17 -0.90
N ARG A 60 2.34 8.92 0.00
CA ARG A 60 2.47 8.56 1.42
C ARG A 60 1.13 8.46 2.12
N GLN A 61 0.21 9.40 1.90
CA GLN A 61 -1.14 9.34 2.47
C GLN A 61 -1.92 8.10 1.99
N LEU A 62 -1.78 7.76 0.70
CA LEU A 62 -2.40 6.57 0.13
C LEU A 62 -1.79 5.29 0.73
N GLU A 63 -0.48 5.23 0.91
CA GLU A 63 0.22 4.11 1.59
C GLU A 63 -0.33 3.94 3.02
N THR A 64 -0.38 5.02 3.81
CA THR A 64 -0.90 4.96 5.18
C THR A 64 -2.34 4.45 5.21
N ARG A 65 -3.23 5.00 4.38
CA ARG A 65 -4.64 4.57 4.31
C ARG A 65 -4.77 3.10 3.92
N ALA A 66 -3.95 2.66 2.97
CA ALA A 66 -3.92 1.27 2.56
C ALA A 66 -3.49 0.36 3.73
N LEU A 67 -2.40 0.71 4.42
CA LEU A 67 -1.91 -0.03 5.58
C LEU A 67 -2.91 -0.04 6.75
N GLU A 68 -3.64 1.06 6.97
CA GLU A 68 -4.73 1.13 7.95
C GLU A 68 -5.86 0.15 7.58
N LYS A 69 -6.30 0.13 6.32
CA LYS A 69 -7.33 -0.81 5.83
C LYS A 69 -6.89 -2.27 5.89
N LEU A 70 -5.59 -2.55 5.76
CA LEU A 70 -4.99 -3.88 5.89
C LEU A 70 -4.83 -4.34 7.36
N GLY A 71 -5.12 -3.48 8.35
CA GLY A 71 -4.99 -3.82 9.76
C GLY A 71 -3.56 -3.77 10.30
N ALA A 72 -2.61 -3.19 9.56
CA ALA A 72 -1.21 -3.04 9.96
C ALA A 72 -1.02 -2.09 11.16
N GLN A 73 -1.98 -1.20 11.39
CA GLN A 73 -2.07 -0.32 12.56
C GLN A 73 -3.48 -0.48 13.14
N GLY A 74 -3.59 -1.13 14.30
CA GLY A 74 -4.87 -1.55 14.88
C GLY A 74 -5.93 -0.46 15.01
N GLY A 75 -6.86 -0.42 14.07
CA GLY A 75 -8.06 0.40 14.09
C GLY A 75 -9.11 -0.18 13.15
N ALA A 76 -10.33 -0.33 13.65
CA ALA A 76 -11.47 -1.03 13.05
C ALA A 76 -11.71 -0.74 11.54
N PRO A 77 -12.29 -1.69 10.79
CA PRO A 77 -12.64 -1.47 9.38
C PRO A 77 -13.56 -0.26 9.24
N PRO A 78 -13.42 0.59 8.21
CA PRO A 78 -14.42 1.61 7.92
C PRO A 78 -15.72 0.87 7.60
N THR A 79 -16.63 0.89 8.56
CA THR A 79 -18.04 0.51 8.41
C THR A 79 -18.59 1.35 7.26
N ARG A 80 -18.90 0.70 6.13
CA ARG A 80 -19.76 1.32 5.12
C ARG A 80 -21.15 1.52 5.72
N PRO A 81 -21.85 2.63 5.43
CA PRO A 81 -23.22 2.85 5.85
C PRO A 81 -24.19 1.85 5.20
#